data_AF-A0A1G3UHD9-F1
#
_entry.id   AF-A0A1G3UHD9-F1
#
_cell.length_a   1.000
_cell.length_b   1.000
_cell.length_c   1.000
_cell.angle_alpha   90.00
_cell.angle_beta   90.00
_cell.angle_gamma   90.00
#
_symmetry.space_group_name_H-M   'P 1'
#
loop_
_entity.id
_entity.type
_entity.pdbx_description
1 polymer ?
#
loop_
_entity_poly.entity_id
_entity_poly.type
_entity_poly.pdbx_seq_one_letter_code
_entity_poly.pdbx_strand_id
1 'polypeptide(L)'
;MSLALERLKNLTNKISGYERARKDNLTLLQNLYDELGINQKVEEFSDIFNFKAINLSGASLLNESLGEIKKGKYLQILAIGYDKDAVVKSKNISLGYFGKAENVDVDLKNKIVEFIIRFRFEKSFMTLEHYYTMLESFKVDE
;
A
#
# COMPACT_ATOMS: atom_id res chain seq x y z
N MET A 1 22.78 4.37 34.46
CA MET A 1 21.89 3.47 33.70
C MET A 1 22.75 2.73 32.69
N SER A 2 22.68 1.40 32.58
CA SER A 2 23.60 0.69 31.68
C SER A 2 23.26 0.99 30.22
N LEU A 3 24.28 1.05 29.36
CA LEU A 3 24.14 1.27 27.92
C LEU A 3 23.18 0.25 27.26
N ALA A 4 23.14 -0.98 27.79
CA ALA A 4 22.25 -2.04 27.34
C ALA A 4 20.77 -1.73 27.63
N LEU A 5 20.46 -1.19 28.81
CA LEU A 5 19.10 -0.83 29.19
C LEU A 5 18.56 0.35 28.36
N GLU A 6 19.43 1.32 28.06
CA GLU A 6 19.07 2.44 27.19
C GLU A 6 18.82 1.99 25.74
N ARG A 7 19.67 1.09 25.21
CA ARG A 7 19.45 0.46 23.90
C ARG A 7 18.14 -0.32 23.84
N LEU A 8 17.84 -1.12 24.87
CA LEU A 8 16.59 -1.87 24.96
C LEU A 8 15.37 -0.92 24.96
N LYS A 9 15.39 0.12 25.79
CA LYS A 9 14.32 1.13 25.85
C LYS A 9 14.11 1.82 24.50
N ASN A 10 15.19 2.17 23.80
CA ASN A 10 15.11 2.80 22.49
C ASN A 10 14.54 1.85 21.41
N LEU A 11 14.89 0.56 21.46
CA LEU A 11 14.31 -0.46 20.58
C LEU A 11 12.82 -0.66 20.85
N THR A 12 12.42 -0.82 22.12
CA THR A 12 11.01 -0.98 22.51
C THR A 12 10.17 0.23 22.07
N ASN A 13 10.68 1.45 22.27
CA ASN A 13 9.99 2.67 21.85
C ASN A 13 9.84 2.75 20.32
N LYS A 14 10.85 2.32 19.56
CA LYS A 14 10.75 2.27 18.09
C LYS A 14 9.70 1.24 17.65
N ILE A 15 9.73 0.03 18.18
CA ILE A 15 8.79 -1.06 17.84
C ILE A 15 7.35 -0.62 18.11
N SER A 16 7.08 -0.15 19.33
CA SER A 16 5.74 0.31 19.72
C SER A 16 5.25 1.52 18.89
N GLY A 17 6.17 2.39 18.46
CA GLY A 17 5.87 3.46 17.51
C GLY A 17 5.43 2.93 16.14
N TYR A 18 6.14 1.95 15.59
CA TYR A 18 5.80 1.34 14.31
C TYR A 18 4.48 0.57 14.32
N GLU A 19 4.22 -0.21 15.37
CA GLU A 19 2.96 -0.95 15.53
C GLU A 19 1.75 -0.01 15.57
N ARG A 20 1.86 1.10 16.32
CA ARG A 20 0.82 2.12 16.37
C ARG A 20 0.60 2.74 14.99
N ALA A 21 1.68 3.13 14.30
CA ALA A 21 1.60 3.70 12.97
C ALA A 21 0.93 2.75 11.97
N ARG A 22 1.18 1.43 12.04
CA ARG A 22 0.51 0.44 11.19
C ARG A 22 -0.98 0.31 11.50
N LYS A 23 -1.35 0.27 12.79
CA LYS A 23 -2.77 0.22 13.20
C LYS A 23 -3.56 1.42 12.68
N ASP A 24 -2.99 2.62 12.85
CA ASP A 24 -3.60 3.85 12.36
C ASP A 24 -3.65 3.85 10.82
N ASN A 25 -2.58 3.38 10.16
CA ASN A 25 -2.53 3.27 8.71
C ASN A 25 -3.60 2.33 8.14
N LEU A 26 -3.79 1.15 8.72
CA LEU A 26 -4.80 0.18 8.28
C LEU A 26 -6.20 0.77 8.37
N THR A 27 -6.51 1.47 9.48
CA THR A 27 -7.81 2.11 9.68
C THR A 27 -8.08 3.17 8.61
N LEU A 28 -7.09 4.04 8.36
CA LEU A 28 -7.21 5.11 7.35
C LEU A 28 -7.25 4.55 5.91
N LEU A 29 -6.49 3.50 5.65
CA LEU A 29 -6.50 2.80 4.37
C LEU A 29 -7.86 2.14 4.10
N GLN A 30 -8.48 1.54 5.10
CA GLN A 30 -9.82 0.94 4.99
C GLN A 30 -10.89 2.02 4.70
N ASN A 31 -10.85 3.15 5.42
CA ASN A 31 -11.75 4.26 5.14
C ASN A 31 -11.61 4.76 3.69
N LEU A 32 -10.37 4.93 3.19
CA LEU A 32 -10.14 5.34 1.81
C LEU A 32 -10.59 4.26 0.80
N TYR A 33 -10.43 2.99 1.13
CA TYR A 33 -10.91 1.87 0.31
C TYR A 33 -12.43 1.94 0.09
N ASP A 34 -13.18 2.24 1.15
CA ASP A 34 -14.63 2.42 1.08
C ASP A 34 -15.02 3.72 0.36
N GLU A 35 -14.39 4.85 0.72
CA GLU A 35 -14.67 6.17 0.15
C GLU A 35 -14.40 6.25 -1.35
N LEU A 36 -13.34 5.57 -1.83
CA LEU A 36 -12.98 5.53 -3.25
C LEU A 36 -13.77 4.48 -4.04
N GLY A 37 -14.67 3.73 -3.38
CA GLY A 37 -15.51 2.72 -4.01
C GLY A 37 -14.74 1.48 -4.48
N ILE A 38 -13.57 1.21 -3.90
CA ILE A 38 -12.74 0.05 -4.27
C ILE A 38 -13.43 -1.24 -3.82
N ASN A 39 -14.17 -1.17 -2.72
CA ASN A 39 -15.05 -2.23 -2.20
C ASN A 39 -16.05 -2.79 -3.22
N GLN A 40 -16.42 -2.01 -4.24
CA GLN A 40 -17.33 -2.45 -5.29
C GLN A 40 -16.67 -3.44 -6.28
N LYS A 41 -15.34 -3.53 -6.30
CA LYS A 41 -14.57 -4.39 -7.21
C LYS A 41 -13.75 -5.46 -6.50
N VAL A 42 -13.34 -5.18 -5.27
CA VAL A 42 -12.63 -6.10 -4.39
C VAL A 42 -13.45 -6.04 -3.12
N GLU A 43 -14.25 -7.07 -2.83
CA GLU A 43 -15.30 -7.00 -1.80
C GLU A 43 -14.73 -6.96 -0.37
N GLU A 44 -13.69 -7.75 -0.13
CA GLU A 44 -13.02 -7.82 1.16
C GLU A 44 -11.80 -6.90 1.18
N PHE A 45 -11.70 -6.05 2.22
CA PHE A 45 -10.58 -5.12 2.36
C PHE A 45 -9.23 -5.84 2.35
N SER A 46 -9.15 -7.02 2.99
CA SER A 46 -7.91 -7.80 3.05
C SER A 46 -7.44 -8.29 1.67
N ASP A 47 -8.34 -8.43 0.70
CA ASP A 47 -8.00 -8.94 -0.63
C ASP A 47 -7.20 -7.94 -1.46
N ILE A 48 -7.20 -6.65 -1.12
CA ILE A 48 -6.33 -5.68 -1.79
C ILE A 48 -4.85 -6.04 -1.63
N PHE A 49 -4.50 -6.77 -0.57
CA PHE A 49 -3.14 -7.21 -0.30
C PHE A 49 -2.74 -8.46 -1.09
N ASN A 50 -3.68 -9.16 -1.72
CA ASN A 50 -3.38 -10.27 -2.63
C ASN A 50 -2.77 -9.79 -3.95
N PHE A 51 -3.00 -8.51 -4.32
CA PHE A 51 -2.34 -7.93 -5.48
C PHE A 51 -0.84 -7.81 -5.26
N LYS A 52 -0.08 -8.04 -6.33
CA LYS A 52 1.37 -7.86 -6.34
C LYS A 52 1.74 -6.40 -6.08
N ALA A 53 0.99 -5.48 -6.68
CA ALA A 53 1.16 -4.04 -6.50
C ALA A 53 -0.15 -3.32 -6.85
N ILE A 54 -0.32 -2.12 -6.31
CA ILE A 54 -1.34 -1.15 -6.73
C ILE A 54 -0.62 0.16 -7.08
N ASN A 55 -0.98 0.73 -8.23
CA ASN A 55 -0.35 1.90 -8.82
C ASN A 55 -1.39 2.94 -9.25
N LEU A 56 -0.90 4.16 -9.51
CA LEU A 56 -1.69 5.29 -9.99
C LEU A 56 -1.26 5.68 -11.40
N SER A 57 -2.22 5.79 -12.31
CA SER A 57 -2.09 6.53 -13.56
C SER A 57 -2.67 7.92 -13.39
N GLY A 58 -2.20 8.90 -14.18
CA GLY A 58 -2.77 10.26 -14.23
C GLY A 58 -2.22 11.26 -13.22
N ALA A 59 -1.55 10.80 -12.16
CA ALA A 59 -0.79 11.66 -11.26
C ALA A 59 0.58 11.05 -10.91
N SER A 60 1.50 11.87 -10.41
CA SER A 60 2.82 11.44 -9.97
C SER A 60 2.78 10.87 -8.54
N LEU A 61 3.60 9.85 -8.31
CA LEU A 61 3.88 9.24 -7.01
C LEU A 61 5.36 9.39 -6.62
N LEU A 62 6.09 10.24 -7.33
CA LEU A 62 7.47 10.61 -7.00
C LEU A 62 7.44 11.64 -5.87
N ASN A 63 8.46 11.64 -5.01
CA ASN A 63 8.48 12.49 -3.82
C ASN A 63 8.47 13.99 -4.19
N GLU A 64 9.25 14.34 -5.21
CA GLU A 64 9.44 15.71 -5.71
C GLU A 64 8.23 16.30 -6.46
N SER A 65 7.30 15.46 -6.91
CA SER A 65 6.13 15.87 -7.70
C SER A 65 4.85 15.19 -7.20
N LEU A 66 4.79 14.83 -5.92
CA LEU A 66 3.73 13.98 -5.40
C LEU A 66 2.33 14.57 -5.67
N GLY A 67 1.48 13.83 -6.36
CA GLY A 67 0.13 14.27 -6.72
C GLY A 67 0.07 15.31 -7.85
N GLU A 68 1.18 15.61 -8.52
CA GLU A 68 1.18 16.43 -9.74
C GLU A 68 0.43 15.69 -10.86
N ILE A 69 -0.50 16.39 -11.50
CA ILE A 69 -1.35 15.84 -12.56
C ILE A 69 -0.57 15.71 -13.87
N LYS A 70 -0.71 14.56 -14.53
CA LYS A 70 -0.21 14.32 -15.88
C LYS A 70 -1.31 14.66 -16.88
N LYS A 71 -1.25 15.88 -17.46
CA LYS A 71 -2.25 16.37 -18.42
C LYS A 71 -2.50 15.39 -19.58
N GLY A 72 -3.76 15.20 -19.95
CA GLY A 72 -4.17 14.32 -21.03
C GLY A 72 -4.14 12.83 -20.67
N LYS A 73 -3.86 12.49 -19.40
CA LYS A 73 -3.96 11.13 -18.88
C LYS A 73 -5.20 10.97 -18.02
N TYR A 74 -5.68 9.73 -17.90
CA TYR A 74 -6.76 9.40 -16.99
C TYR A 74 -6.21 9.09 -15.59
N LEU A 75 -6.89 9.62 -14.58
CA LEU A 75 -6.64 9.28 -13.19
C LEU A 75 -7.28 7.93 -12.89
N GLN A 76 -6.45 6.92 -12.63
CA GLN A 76 -6.88 5.53 -12.44
C GLN A 76 -6.05 4.82 -11.40
N ILE A 77 -6.72 4.05 -10.54
CA ILE A 77 -6.07 3.08 -9.65
C ILE A 77 -6.01 1.74 -10.39
N LEU A 78 -4.81 1.19 -10.52
CA LEU A 78 -4.54 -0.05 -11.23
C LEU A 78 -3.83 -1.04 -10.31
N ALA A 79 -4.42 -2.20 -10.11
CA ALA A 79 -3.79 -3.33 -9.43
C ALA A 79 -3.10 -4.26 -10.43
N ILE A 80 -2.03 -4.91 -9.98
CA ILE A 80 -1.37 -5.98 -10.70
C ILE A 80 -1.71 -7.29 -10.00
N GLY A 81 -2.63 -8.06 -10.60
CA GLY A 81 -2.90 -9.43 -10.18
C GLY A 81 -1.77 -10.36 -10.60
N TYR A 82 -1.54 -11.42 -9.82
CA TYR A 82 -0.63 -12.49 -10.17
C TYR A 82 -1.38 -13.81 -10.16
N ASP A 83 -1.40 -14.48 -11.31
CA ASP A 83 -1.96 -15.81 -11.48
C ASP A 83 -0.83 -16.75 -11.90
N LYS A 84 -0.54 -17.77 -11.09
CA LYS A 84 0.56 -18.71 -11.32
C LYS A 84 0.26 -19.66 -12.48
N ASP A 85 -1.03 -19.90 -12.72
CA ASP A 85 -1.52 -20.94 -13.63
C ASP A 85 -1.96 -20.35 -14.98
N ALA A 86 -2.09 -19.02 -15.08
CA ALA A 86 -2.36 -18.33 -16.33
C ALA A 86 -1.16 -18.26 -17.28
N VAL A 87 -1.44 -18.31 -18.60
CA VAL A 87 -0.44 -18.08 -19.67
C VAL A 87 0.20 -16.69 -19.56
N VAL A 88 -0.61 -15.68 -19.21
CA VAL A 88 -0.14 -14.33 -18.86
C VAL A 88 -0.28 -14.15 -17.36
N LYS A 89 0.84 -14.32 -16.65
CA LYS A 89 0.87 -14.34 -15.18
C LYS A 89 0.57 -13.01 -14.50
N SER A 90 0.62 -11.91 -15.24
CA SER A 90 0.44 -10.55 -14.69
C SER A 90 -0.61 -9.81 -15.48
N LYS A 91 -1.69 -9.42 -14.81
CA LYS A 91 -2.80 -8.67 -15.43
C LYS A 91 -3.05 -7.37 -14.66
N ASN A 92 -3.20 -6.28 -15.41
CA ASN A 92 -3.65 -5.01 -14.86
C ASN A 92 -5.17 -5.06 -14.65
N ILE A 93 -5.61 -4.74 -13.44
CA ILE A 93 -7.01 -4.68 -13.04
C ILE A 93 -7.30 -3.24 -12.63
N SER A 94 -8.29 -2.60 -13.25
CA SER A 94 -8.70 -1.26 -12.82
C SER A 94 -9.52 -1.37 -11.54
N LEU A 95 -9.02 -0.80 -10.45
CA LEU A 95 -9.75 -0.66 -9.19
C LEU A 95 -10.59 0.62 -9.16
N GLY A 96 -10.18 1.68 -9.88
CA GLY A 96 -10.94 2.92 -9.95
C GLY A 96 -10.62 3.72 -11.22
N TYR A 97 -11.63 4.37 -11.78
CA TYR A 97 -11.50 5.31 -12.89
C TYR A 97 -12.21 6.60 -12.53
N PHE A 98 -11.49 7.72 -12.54
CA PHE A 98 -11.97 8.99 -12.02
C PHE A 98 -12.06 10.08 -13.10
N GLY A 99 -11.85 9.72 -14.38
CA GLY A 99 -11.87 10.66 -15.50
C GLY A 99 -10.49 11.21 -15.85
N LYS A 100 -10.48 12.25 -16.69
CA LYS A 100 -9.22 12.93 -17.09
C LYS A 100 -8.62 13.61 -15.87
N ALA A 101 -7.33 13.39 -15.64
CA ALA A 101 -6.66 13.80 -14.42
C ALA A 101 -6.73 15.32 -14.20
N GLU A 102 -6.65 16.12 -15.27
CA GLU A 102 -6.80 17.59 -15.21
C GLU A 102 -8.18 18.08 -14.77
N ASN A 103 -9.21 17.21 -14.80
CA ASN A 103 -10.58 17.55 -14.44
C ASN A 103 -11.01 16.96 -13.09
N VAL A 104 -10.15 16.17 -12.45
CA VAL A 104 -10.48 15.56 -11.15
C VAL A 104 -10.32 16.60 -10.06
N ASP A 105 -11.32 16.65 -9.18
CA ASP A 105 -11.27 17.46 -7.96
C ASP A 105 -9.98 17.19 -7.15
N VAL A 106 -9.40 18.26 -6.59
CA VAL A 106 -8.10 18.19 -5.93
C VAL A 106 -8.17 17.32 -4.67
N ASP A 107 -9.26 17.37 -3.91
CA ASP A 107 -9.43 16.58 -2.70
C ASP A 107 -9.59 15.11 -3.03
N LEU A 108 -10.41 14.78 -4.04
CA LEU A 108 -10.52 13.41 -4.54
C LEU A 108 -9.16 12.87 -5.03
N LYS A 109 -8.40 13.67 -5.79
CA LYS A 109 -7.06 13.30 -6.24
C LYS A 109 -6.11 13.05 -5.06
N ASN A 110 -6.15 13.90 -4.03
CA ASN A 110 -5.31 13.75 -2.85
C ASN A 110 -5.65 12.46 -2.08
N LYS A 111 -6.94 12.13 -1.91
CA LYS A 111 -7.39 10.86 -1.32
C LYS A 111 -6.89 9.65 -2.10
N ILE A 112 -6.94 9.70 -3.43
CA ILE A 112 -6.42 8.64 -4.30
C ILE A 112 -4.91 8.46 -4.10
N VAL A 113 -4.14 9.55 -4.08
CA VAL A 113 -2.69 9.49 -3.84
C VAL A 113 -2.39 8.92 -2.45
N GLU A 114 -3.11 9.38 -1.43
CA GLU A 114 -2.98 8.90 -0.05
C GLU A 114 -3.26 7.40 0.04
N PHE A 115 -4.34 6.91 -0.56
CA PHE A 115 -4.69 5.49 -0.62
C PHE A 115 -3.51 4.65 -1.13
N ILE A 116 -2.88 5.07 -2.22
CA ILE A 116 -1.75 4.34 -2.81
C ILE A 116 -0.55 4.31 -1.88
N ILE A 117 -0.23 5.43 -1.21
CA ILE A 117 0.90 5.50 -0.28
C ILE A 117 0.65 4.60 0.93
N ARG A 118 -0.56 4.67 1.52
CA ARG A 118 -0.94 3.85 2.67
C ARG A 118 -0.95 2.35 2.35
N PHE A 119 -1.43 1.99 1.17
CA PHE A 119 -1.35 0.61 0.68
C PHE A 119 0.11 0.15 0.55
N ARG A 120 0.98 0.97 -0.09
CA ARG A 120 2.40 0.63 -0.28
C ARG A 120 3.14 0.49 1.04
N PHE A 121 2.84 1.34 2.02
CA PHE A 121 3.37 1.24 3.37
C PHE A 121 3.06 -0.14 3.95
N GLU A 122 1.79 -0.52 4.00
CA GLU A 122 1.36 -1.79 4.60
C GLU A 122 1.87 -3.02 3.82
N LYS A 123 1.82 -2.98 2.48
CA LYS A 123 2.33 -4.04 1.62
C LYS A 123 3.83 -4.30 1.83
N SER A 124 4.59 -3.25 2.14
CA SER A 124 6.03 -3.37 2.44
C SER A 124 6.27 -4.15 3.74
N PHE A 125 5.46 -3.92 4.77
CA PHE A 125 5.55 -4.68 6.02
C PHE A 125 5.13 -6.13 5.84
N MET A 126 4.03 -6.40 5.13
CA MET A 126 3.62 -7.78 4.83
C MET A 126 4.71 -8.53 4.04
N THR A 127 5.39 -7.83 3.12
CA THR A 127 6.52 -8.39 2.38
C THR A 127 7.70 -8.71 3.30
N LEU A 128 8.00 -7.81 4.25
CA LEU A 128 9.04 -8.03 5.25
C LEU A 128 8.71 -9.23 6.16
N GLU A 129 7.48 -9.31 6.67
CA GLU A 129 6.98 -10.44 7.48
C GLU A 129 7.11 -11.76 6.71
N HIS A 130 6.70 -11.78 5.44
CA HIS A 130 6.85 -12.94 4.57
C HIS A 130 8.31 -13.42 4.49
N TYR A 131 9.26 -12.51 4.27
CA TYR A 131 10.67 -12.88 4.23
C TYR A 131 11.19 -13.37 5.58
N TYR A 132 10.73 -12.81 6.70
CA TYR A 132 11.09 -13.34 8.02
C TYR A 132 10.58 -14.77 8.22
N THR A 133 9.32 -15.05 7.87
CA THR A 133 8.77 -16.42 7.91
C THR A 133 9.55 -17.37 7.01
N MET A 134 9.95 -16.94 5.80
CA MET A 134 10.78 -17.77 4.93
C MET A 134 12.16 -18.07 5.57
N LEU A 135 12.76 -17.09 6.23
CA LEU A 135 14.07 -17.26 6.90
C LEU A 135 13.99 -18.22 8.09
N GLU A 136 12.84 -18.38 8.74
CA GLU A 136 12.66 -19.34 9.83
C GLU A 136 12.93 -20.79 9.38
N SER A 137 12.61 -21.13 8.12
CA SER A 137 12.90 -22.46 7.56
C SER A 137 14.40 -22.79 7.46
N PHE A 138 15.28 -21.80 7.62
CA PHE A 138 16.74 -21.97 7.60
C PHE A 138 17.37 -21.88 8.99
N LYS A 139 16.58 -21.62 10.05
CA LYS A 139 17.08 -21.70 11.42
C LYS A 139 17.16 -23.18 11.78
N VAL A 140 18.39 -23.67 11.91
CA VAL A 140 18.64 -25.00 12.48
C VAL A 140 18.18 -24.96 13.93
N ASP A 141 17.43 -25.98 14.36
CA ASP A 141 17.11 -26.18 15.77
C ASP A 141 18.43 -26.32 16.54
N GLU A 142 18.87 -25.26 17.22
CA GLU A 142 19.97 -25.31 18.22
C GLU A 142 19.46 -25.87 19.56
#